data_AF-A0A6J7GPR7-F1
#
_entry.id   AF-A0A6J7GPR7-F1
#
_cell.length_a   1.000
_cell.length_b   1.000
_cell.length_c   1.000
_cell.angle_alpha   90.00
_cell.angle_beta   90.00
_cell.angle_gamma   90.00
#
_symmetry.space_group_name_H-M   'P 1'
#
loop_
_entity.id
_entity.type
_entity.pdbx_description
1 polymer ?
#
loop_
_entity_poly.entity_id
_entity_poly.type
_entity_poly.pdbx_seq_one_letter_code
_entity_poly.pdbx_strand_id
1 'polypeptide(L)' 'MAADAAALTTATPLDGGDLVIDATDGVTIGGAKVVTADLVCDNGVIHVIDSVMLP' A
#
# COMPACT_ATOMS: atom_id res chain seq x y z
N MET A 1 -0.37 -10.67 -2.55
CA MET A 1 0.51 -11.28 -1.53
C MET A 1 1.37 -10.14 -1.01
N ALA A 2 1.38 -9.85 0.29
CA ALA A 2 2.07 -8.70 0.88
C ALA A 2 3.56 -8.59 0.52
N ALA A 3 4.18 -9.68 0.06
CA ALA A 3 5.53 -9.68 -0.50
C ALA A 3 5.68 -8.81 -1.77
N ASP A 4 4.66 -8.74 -2.64
CA ASP A 4 4.72 -7.90 -3.85
C ASP A 4 4.66 -6.41 -3.53
N ALA A 5 3.91 -6.03 -2.48
CA ALA A 5 3.86 -4.65 -2.02
C ALA A 5 5.20 -4.21 -1.41
N ALA A 6 5.92 -5.12 -0.74
CA ALA A 6 7.26 -4.85 -0.19
C ALA A 6 8.37 -4.84 -1.26
N ALA A 7 8.13 -5.45 -2.43
CA ALA A 7 9.07 -5.43 -3.56
C ALA A 7 8.95 -4.17 -4.44
N LEU A 8 7.88 -3.40 -4.26
CA LEU A 8 7.61 -2.16 -4.98
C LEU A 8 8.11 -0.98 -4.15
N THR A 9 8.97 -0.16 -4.75
CA THR A 9 9.39 1.14 -4.18
C THR A 9 8.42 2.26 -4.54
N THR A 10 7.67 2.10 -5.63
CA THR A 10 6.63 3.03 -6.07
C THR A 10 5.44 2.26 -6.63
N ALA A 11 4.23 2.78 -6.41
CA ALA A 11 3.00 2.34 -7.06
C ALA A 11 2.34 3.52 -7.76
N THR A 12 1.71 3.28 -8.90
CA THR A 12 0.96 4.31 -9.63
C THR A 12 -0.52 4.22 -9.23
N PRO A 13 -1.07 5.19 -8.47
CA PRO A 13 -2.50 5.27 -8.21
C PRO A 13 -3.25 5.50 -9.52
N LEU A 14 -4.55 5.20 -9.51
CA LEU A 14 -5.41 5.48 -10.66
C LEU A 14 -5.41 6.97 -11.06
N ASP A 15 -5.12 7.85 -10.11
CA ASP A 15 -5.01 9.30 -10.31
C ASP A 15 -3.70 9.75 -10.98
N GLY A 16 -2.79 8.81 -11.29
CA GLY A 16 -1.60 9.06 -12.12
C GLY A 16 -0.39 9.67 -11.41
N GLY A 17 -0.44 9.87 -10.08
CA GLY A 17 0.72 10.25 -9.28
C GLY A 17 1.70 9.10 -9.04
N ASP A 18 2.85 9.40 -8.42
CA ASP A 18 3.73 8.36 -7.89
C ASP A 18 3.49 8.23 -6.38
N LEU A 19 3.13 7.02 -5.94
CA LEU A 19 2.93 6.69 -4.53
C LEU A 19 4.14 5.93 -4.01
N VAL A 20 4.87 6.56 -3.10
CA VAL A 20 6.06 5.96 -2.49
C VAL A 20 5.63 4.85 -1.52
N ILE A 21 6.24 3.68 -1.64
CA ILE A 21 6.07 2.56 -0.73
C ILE A 21 7.41 2.32 -0.03
N ASP A 22 7.40 2.32 1.29
CA ASP A 22 8.56 1.97 2.11
C ASP A 22 8.21 0.73 2.93
N ALA A 23 9.01 -0.32 2.79
CA ALA A 23 8.85 -1.59 3.48
C ALA A 23 10.00 -1.91 4.45
N THR A 24 10.85 -0.93 4.77
CA THR A 24 12.08 -1.12 5.56
C THR A 24 11.78 -1.44 7.03
N ASP A 25 10.79 -0.79 7.63
CA ASP A 25 10.35 -0.98 9.03
C ASP A 25 8.84 -1.28 9.13
N GLY A 26 8.34 -2.04 8.15
CA GLY A 26 6.92 -2.31 7.92
C GLY A 26 6.39 -1.53 6.71
N VAL A 27 5.30 -2.03 6.11
CA VAL A 27 4.77 -1.46 4.86
C VAL A 27 4.08 -0.13 5.17
N THR A 28 4.63 0.95 4.65
CA THR A 28 4.03 2.27 4.63
C THR A 28 3.83 2.69 3.17
N ILE A 29 2.70 3.31 2.90
CA ILE A 29 2.30 3.76 1.56
C ILE A 29 1.99 5.24 1.73
N GLY A 30 2.71 6.12 1.02
CA GLY A 30 2.51 7.58 1.06
C GLY A 30 2.48 8.18 2.47
N GLY A 31 3.20 7.60 3.43
CA GLY A 31 3.22 8.02 4.85
C GLY A 31 2.16 7.38 5.75
N ALA A 32 1.21 6.60 5.21
CA ALA A 32 0.25 5.83 5.98
C ALA A 32 0.75 4.39 6.21
N LYS A 33 0.59 3.85 7.42
CA LYS A 33 1.09 2.51 7.74
C LYS A 33 0.03 1.45 7.49
N VAL A 34 0.42 0.34 6.87
CA VAL A 34 -0.46 -0.82 6.68
C VAL A 34 -0.61 -1.57 8.01
N VAL A 35 -1.84 -1.67 8.50
CA VAL A 35 -2.22 -2.35 9.76
C VAL A 35 -2.68 -3.78 9.50
N THR A 36 -3.37 -4.01 8.37
CA THR A 36 -3.83 -5.34 7.98
C THR A 36 -3.61 -5.51 6.49
N ALA A 37 -2.82 -6.50 6.12
CA ALA A 37 -2.52 -6.82 4.72
C ALA A 37 -3.28 -8.07 4.26
N ASP A 38 -3.33 -8.27 2.95
CA ASP A 38 -3.81 -9.52 2.32
C ASP A 38 -5.27 -9.90 2.61
N LEU A 39 -6.19 -8.93 2.61
CA LEU A 39 -7.62 -9.25 2.58
C LEU A 39 -8.04 -9.60 1.15
N VAL A 40 -8.16 -10.91 0.88
CA VAL A 40 -8.51 -11.45 -0.43
C VAL A 40 -9.99 -11.20 -0.71
N CYS A 41 -10.27 -10.56 -1.84
CA CYS A 41 -11.60 -10.33 -2.39
C CYS A 41 -11.68 -10.93 -3.80
N ASP A 42 -12.88 -11.18 -4.31
CA ASP A 42 -13.07 -11.81 -5.63
C ASP A 42 -12.47 -10.99 -6.79
N ASN A 43 -12.25 -9.70 -6.57
CA ASN A 43 -11.77 -8.72 -7.54
C ASN A 43 -10.41 -8.10 -7.18
N GLY A 44 -9.71 -8.60 -6.15
CA GLY A 44 -8.41 -8.05 -5.78
C GLY A 44 -8.00 -8.32 -4.33
N VAL A 45 -7.06 -7.51 -3.84
CA VAL A 45 -6.53 -7.60 -2.48
C VAL A 45 -6.63 -6.25 -1.81
N ILE A 46 -7.21 -6.20 -0.61
CA ILE A 46 -7.35 -4.98 0.19
C ILE A 46 -6.25 -4.97 1.25
N HIS A 47 -5.62 -3.80 1.42
CA HIS A 47 -4.70 -3.49 2.51
C HIS A 47 -5.30 -2.34 3.33
N VAL A 48 -5.43 -2.54 4.65
CA VAL A 48 -5.96 -1.56 5.60
C VAL A 48 -4.81 -0.69 6.10
N ILE A 49 -4.98 0.63 6.02
CA ILE A 49 -4.03 1.63 6.53
C ILE A 49 -4.58 2.34 7.77
N ASP A 50 -3.70 2.85 8.62
CA ASP A 50 -4.07 3.58 9.85
C ASP A 50 -4.42 5.05 9.64
N SER A 51 -4.00 5.63 8.51
CA SER A 51 -4.04 7.06 8.27
C SER A 51 -4.74 7.37 6.94
N VAL A 52 -5.46 8.49 6.90
CA VAL A 52 -6.11 8.98 5.68
C VAL A 52 -5.05 9.59 4.77
N MET A 53 -4.97 9.13 3.51
CA MET A 53 -4.24 9.85 2.47
C MET A 53 -5.04 11.06 2.03
N LEU A 54 -4.42 12.23 2.16
CA LEU A 54 -4.92 13.45 1.53
C LEU A 54 -4.34 13.51 0.10
N PRO A 55 -5.16 13.91 -0.88
CA PRO A 55 -4.76 13.98 -2.29
C PRO A 55 -3.64 15.02 -2.53
#